data_AF-A0A0S3UH95-F1
#
_entry.id   AF-A0A0S3UH95-F1
#
_cell.length_a   1.000
_cell.length_b   1.000
_cell.length_c   1.000
_cell.angle_alpha   90.00
_cell.angle_beta   90.00
_cell.angle_gamma   90.00
#
_symmetry.space_group_name_H-M   'P 1'
#
loop_
_entity.id
_entity.type
_entity.pdbx_description
1 polymer ?
#
loop_
_entity_poly.entity_id
_entity_poly.type
_entity_poly.pdbx_seq_one_letter_code
_entity_poly.pdbx_strand_id
1 'polypeptide(L)'
;MEEQVSIIVTVLAALLTGGFLMIFIESQQVANNMAERFHFIMRPFFHSFTNYARFISSFKTCFSFRGIESEGYMKRLKDDLEQISRIGGKSIIAGQEYPSDYFTAKQLGSICETINDVWYCIDKDYHGFQKIEFDTHHAEMFSEHTIGYLGEISPKYKGIELTKDLLGKVSGDFYVDFYQPIEHVLPHYEYWSKKEKEFKTIAMITIIITLLTMLLLLLLRCYIPIWVLTSLCVLCCGLLLFELYKLMRLEDLTKKIMR
;
A
#
# COMPACT_ATOMS: atom_id res chain seq x y z
N MET A 1 -8.74 -32.40 44.65
CA MET A 1 -9.26 -31.12 44.13
C MET A 1 -8.13 -30.10 44.00
N GLU A 2 -7.35 -29.86 45.06
CA GLU A 2 -6.21 -28.92 45.04
C GLU A 2 -5.13 -29.27 44.00
N GLU A 3 -4.76 -30.55 43.87
CA GLU A 3 -3.75 -31.00 42.89
C GLU A 3 -4.18 -30.72 41.45
N GLN A 4 -5.43 -31.02 41.09
CA GLN A 4 -5.97 -30.74 39.75
C GLN A 4 -6.07 -29.23 39.46
N VAL A 5 -6.46 -28.42 40.45
CA VAL A 5 -6.47 -26.95 40.30
C VAL A 5 -5.05 -26.43 40.10
N SER A 6 -4.06 -26.97 40.84
CA SER A 6 -2.66 -26.59 40.65
C SER A 6 -2.19 -26.88 39.23
N ILE A 7 -2.51 -28.07 38.70
CA ILE A 7 -2.16 -28.45 37.31
C ILE A 7 -2.77 -27.46 36.31
N ILE A 8 -4.06 -27.13 36.46
CA ILE A 8 -4.75 -26.20 35.57
C ILE A 8 -4.11 -24.80 35.61
N VAL A 9 -3.79 -24.30 36.81
CA VAL A 9 -3.14 -23.00 36.97
C VAL A 9 -1.75 -23.00 36.32
N THR A 10 -0.96 -24.07 36.50
CA THR A 10 0.35 -24.21 35.85
C THR A 10 0.22 -24.21 34.33
N VAL A 11 -0.74 -24.93 33.76
CA VAL A 11 -0.98 -24.96 32.30
C VAL A 11 -1.38 -23.58 31.79
N LEU A 12 -2.36 -22.92 32.42
CA LEU A 12 -2.82 -21.60 31.99
C LEU A 12 -1.73 -20.53 32.12
N ALA A 13 -0.92 -20.59 33.18
CA ALA A 13 0.23 -19.71 33.35
C ALA A 13 1.26 -19.93 32.23
N ALA A 14 1.57 -21.18 31.89
CA ALA A 14 2.48 -21.52 30.79
C ALA A 14 1.94 -21.10 29.41
N LEU A 15 0.62 -21.20 29.19
CA LEU A 15 -0.02 -20.71 27.97
C LEU A 15 0.14 -19.20 27.83
N LEU A 16 -0.07 -18.43 28.91
CA LEU A 16 0.09 -16.97 28.91
C LEU A 16 1.53 -16.53 28.70
N THR A 17 2.47 -17.09 29.47
CA THR A 17 3.87 -16.62 29.47
C THR A 17 4.69 -17.18 28.31
N GLY A 18 4.47 -18.44 27.94
CA GLY A 18 5.19 -19.08 26.85
C GLY A 18 4.43 -18.99 25.54
N GLY A 19 3.19 -19.49 25.52
CA GLY A 19 2.41 -19.64 24.29
C GLY A 19 2.04 -18.31 23.62
N PHE A 20 1.12 -17.56 24.24
CA PHE A 20 0.56 -16.34 23.65
C PHE A 20 1.60 -15.24 23.45
N LEU A 21 2.52 -15.04 24.40
CA LEU A 21 3.60 -14.06 24.25
C LEU A 21 4.53 -14.40 23.08
N MET A 22 4.91 -15.67 22.91
CA MET A 22 5.76 -16.08 21.79
C MET A 22 5.04 -15.89 20.44
N ILE A 23 3.75 -16.26 20.36
CA ILE A 23 2.92 -16.04 19.17
C ILE A 23 2.84 -14.55 18.82
N PHE A 24 2.70 -13.68 19.82
CA PHE A 24 2.63 -12.24 19.61
C PHE A 24 3.96 -11.67 19.09
N ILE A 25 5.08 -12.09 19.67
CA ILE A 25 6.43 -11.69 19.23
C ILE A 25 6.68 -12.14 17.79
N GLU A 26 6.42 -13.41 17.47
CA GLU A 26 6.59 -13.96 16.13
C GLU A 26 5.67 -13.27 15.12
N SER A 27 4.42 -12.99 15.48
CA SER A 27 3.51 -12.22 14.63
C SER A 27 4.03 -10.83 14.34
N GLN A 28 4.62 -10.14 15.31
CA GLN A 28 5.17 -8.80 15.11
C GLN A 28 6.41 -8.85 14.21
N GLN A 29 7.24 -9.89 14.33
CA GLN A 29 8.38 -10.12 13.44
C GLN A 29 7.92 -10.38 12.00
N VAL A 30 6.92 -11.23 11.78
CA VAL A 30 6.33 -11.46 10.46
C VAL A 30 5.79 -10.16 9.86
N ALA A 31 5.13 -9.33 10.67
CA ALA A 31 4.57 -8.06 10.23
C ALA A 31 5.64 -7.03 9.85
N ASN A 32 6.67 -6.88 10.69
CA ASN A 32 7.79 -5.97 10.40
C ASN A 32 8.51 -6.37 9.11
N ASN A 33 8.81 -7.67 8.94
CA ASN A 33 9.44 -8.17 7.72
C ASN A 33 8.61 -7.90 6.46
N MET A 34 7.28 -8.04 6.54
CA MET A 34 6.39 -7.75 5.43
C MET A 34 6.36 -6.24 5.11
N ALA A 35 6.27 -5.39 6.14
CA ALA A 35 6.26 -3.94 5.99
C ALA A 35 7.58 -3.41 5.40
N GLU A 36 8.73 -3.90 5.88
CA GLU A 36 10.05 -3.51 5.37
C GLU A 36 10.17 -3.81 3.87
N ARG A 37 9.74 -4.99 3.43
CA ARG A 37 9.79 -5.38 2.02
C ARG A 37 8.79 -4.62 1.17
N PHE A 38 7.58 -4.38 1.68
CA PHE A 38 6.61 -3.51 1.01
C PHE A 38 7.21 -2.12 0.78
N HIS A 39 7.80 -1.50 1.80
CA HIS A 39 8.45 -0.20 1.65
C HIS A 39 9.68 -0.25 0.75
N PHE A 40 10.45 -1.33 0.76
CA PHE A 40 11.60 -1.51 -0.14
C PHE A 40 11.18 -1.47 -1.61
N ILE A 41 10.06 -2.11 -1.97
CA ILE A 41 9.53 -2.11 -3.34
C ILE A 41 8.83 -0.79 -3.67
N MET A 42 7.99 -0.29 -2.75
CA MET A 42 7.11 0.84 -3.05
C MET A 42 7.81 2.20 -2.94
N ARG A 43 8.84 2.38 -2.11
CA ARG A 43 9.52 3.68 -1.99
C ARG A 43 10.13 4.16 -3.32
N PRO A 44 10.91 3.36 -4.07
CA PRO A 44 11.43 3.77 -5.38
C PRO A 44 10.32 4.13 -6.38
N PHE A 45 9.23 3.36 -6.37
CA PHE A 45 8.07 3.67 -7.20
C PHE A 45 7.44 4.99 -6.80
N PHE A 46 7.17 5.23 -5.52
CA PHE A 46 6.54 6.46 -5.05
C PHE A 46 7.41 7.70 -5.27
N HIS A 47 8.73 7.56 -5.20
CA HIS A 47 9.67 8.57 -5.63
C HIS A 47 9.48 8.90 -7.12
N SER A 48 9.48 7.88 -7.98
CA SER A 48 9.27 8.03 -9.43
C SER A 48 7.89 8.62 -9.76
N PHE A 49 6.84 8.12 -9.11
CA PHE A 49 5.46 8.60 -9.23
C PHE A 49 5.32 10.06 -8.84
N THR A 50 5.92 10.44 -7.71
CA THR A 50 5.90 11.83 -7.25
C THR A 50 6.56 12.74 -8.28
N ASN A 51 7.76 12.37 -8.76
CA ASN A 51 8.47 13.15 -9.76
C ASN A 51 7.72 13.20 -11.10
N TYR A 52 7.06 12.11 -11.52
CA TYR A 52 6.18 12.13 -12.69
C TYR A 52 5.01 13.12 -12.51
N ALA A 53 4.33 13.09 -11.36
CA ALA A 53 3.23 14.00 -11.10
C ALA A 53 3.69 15.46 -11.07
N ARG A 54 4.85 15.74 -10.46
CA ARG A 54 5.49 17.07 -10.46
C ARG A 54 5.84 17.51 -11.88
N PHE A 55 6.42 16.62 -12.68
CA PHE A 55 6.68 16.86 -14.11
C PHE A 55 5.40 17.25 -14.84
N ILE A 56 4.31 16.49 -14.73
CA ILE A 56 3.05 16.84 -15.38
C ILE A 56 2.50 18.18 -14.88
N SER A 57 2.62 18.47 -13.58
CA SER A 57 2.16 19.74 -13.02
C SER A 57 2.91 20.95 -13.60
N SER A 58 4.21 20.82 -13.86
CA SER A 58 5.01 21.86 -14.51
C SER A 58 4.79 21.87 -16.02
N PHE A 59 4.80 20.70 -16.67
CA PHE A 59 4.80 20.59 -18.11
C PHE A 59 3.45 20.92 -18.74
N LYS A 60 2.34 20.65 -18.05
CA LYS A 60 0.98 21.00 -18.48
C LYS A 60 0.82 22.49 -18.81
N THR A 61 1.55 23.40 -18.14
CA THR A 61 1.44 24.85 -18.41
C THR A 61 1.92 25.24 -19.80
N CYS A 62 2.69 24.38 -20.46
CA CYS A 62 3.16 24.58 -21.83
C CYS A 62 2.05 24.28 -22.88
N PHE A 63 0.91 23.72 -22.47
CA PHE A 63 -0.16 23.29 -23.38
C PHE A 63 -1.38 24.22 -23.27
N SER A 64 -1.88 24.66 -24.42
CA SER A 64 -3.13 25.44 -24.53
C SER A 64 -4.21 24.62 -25.24
N PHE A 65 -5.23 24.27 -24.46
CA PHE A 65 -6.37 23.45 -24.87
C PHE A 65 -7.53 24.30 -25.44
N ARG A 66 -7.22 25.42 -26.09
CA ARG A 66 -8.23 26.35 -26.65
C ARG A 66 -8.94 25.72 -27.85
N GLY A 67 -10.26 25.91 -27.93
CA GLY A 67 -11.06 25.46 -29.07
C GLY A 67 -11.30 23.94 -29.16
N ILE A 68 -11.00 23.20 -28.09
CA ILE A 68 -11.28 21.76 -28.01
C ILE A 68 -12.77 21.53 -27.76
N GLU A 69 -13.31 20.52 -28.42
CA GLU A 69 -14.70 20.12 -28.27
C GLU A 69 -15.05 19.70 -26.84
N SER A 70 -16.33 19.77 -26.49
CA SER A 70 -16.82 19.43 -25.14
C SER A 70 -16.82 17.93 -24.86
N GLU A 71 -16.42 17.07 -25.80
CA GLU A 71 -16.35 15.61 -25.69
C GLU A 71 -15.18 15.08 -26.54
N GLY A 72 -14.81 13.81 -26.36
CA GLY A 72 -13.75 13.15 -27.13
C GLY A 72 -12.39 13.04 -26.40
N TYR A 73 -11.40 12.50 -27.12
CA TYR A 73 -10.09 12.14 -26.54
C TYR A 73 -9.30 13.35 -26.05
N MET A 74 -9.33 14.48 -26.75
CA MET A 74 -8.58 15.68 -26.33
C MET A 74 -9.15 16.36 -25.08
N LYS A 75 -10.47 16.24 -24.84
CA LYS A 75 -11.06 16.65 -23.58
C LYS A 75 -10.63 15.72 -22.44
N ARG A 76 -10.70 14.40 -22.65
CA ARG A 76 -10.24 13.43 -21.64
C ARG A 76 -8.79 13.67 -21.27
N LEU A 77 -7.91 13.81 -22.27
CA LEU A 77 -6.51 14.20 -22.08
C LEU A 77 -6.37 15.44 -21.20
N LYS A 78 -7.14 16.50 -21.46
CA LYS A 78 -7.13 17.72 -20.64
C LYS A 78 -7.52 17.43 -19.18
N ASP A 79 -8.60 16.67 -18.98
CA ASP A 79 -9.12 16.34 -17.66
C ASP A 79 -8.14 15.43 -16.87
N ASP A 80 -7.49 14.48 -17.55
CA ASP A 80 -6.47 13.60 -17.00
C ASP A 80 -5.24 14.40 -16.55
N LEU A 81 -4.75 15.31 -17.39
CA LEU A 81 -3.64 16.19 -17.05
C LEU A 81 -3.99 17.13 -15.89
N GLU A 82 -5.21 17.62 -15.82
CA GLU A 82 -5.68 18.41 -14.66
C GLU A 82 -5.66 17.57 -13.38
N GLN A 83 -6.15 16.33 -13.43
CA GLN A 83 -6.16 15.44 -12.28
C GLN A 83 -4.75 15.14 -11.78
N ILE A 84 -3.84 14.76 -12.69
CA ILE A 84 -2.45 14.45 -12.35
C ILE A 84 -1.70 15.71 -11.88
N SER A 85 -1.90 16.85 -12.56
CA SER A 85 -1.28 18.12 -12.19
C SER A 85 -1.68 18.56 -10.77
N ARG A 86 -2.93 18.34 -10.35
CA ARG A 86 -3.36 18.63 -8.98
C ARG A 86 -2.66 17.77 -7.94
N ILE A 87 -2.30 16.53 -8.27
CA ILE A 87 -1.50 15.66 -7.41
C ILE A 87 -0.06 16.18 -7.34
N GLY A 88 0.55 16.46 -8.50
CA GLY A 88 1.90 17.02 -8.56
C GLY A 88 2.04 18.34 -7.80
N GLY A 89 1.14 19.30 -8.05
CA GLY A 89 1.14 20.61 -7.41
C GLY A 89 1.04 20.53 -5.88
N LYS A 90 0.26 19.58 -5.33
CA LYS A 90 0.23 19.34 -3.87
C LYS A 90 1.59 18.90 -3.34
N SER A 91 2.27 17.99 -4.04
CA SER A 91 3.61 17.54 -3.64
C SER A 91 4.67 18.66 -3.76
N ILE A 92 4.58 19.52 -4.78
CA ILE A 92 5.46 20.68 -4.93
C ILE A 92 5.28 21.63 -3.74
N ILE A 93 4.03 21.98 -3.40
CA ILE A 93 3.72 22.89 -2.28
C ILE A 93 4.18 22.29 -0.94
N ALA A 94 3.98 20.99 -0.74
CA ALA A 94 4.41 20.32 0.48
C ALA A 94 5.93 20.14 0.58
N GLY A 95 6.66 20.22 -0.55
CA GLY A 95 8.09 19.93 -0.61
C GLY A 95 8.45 18.47 -0.28
N GLN A 96 7.47 17.58 -0.25
CA GLN A 96 7.62 16.19 0.20
C GLN A 96 7.10 15.20 -0.83
N GLU A 97 7.67 14.00 -0.81
CA GLU A 97 7.20 12.86 -1.59
C GLU A 97 5.99 12.19 -0.95
N TYR A 98 5.17 11.55 -1.77
CA TYR A 98 4.07 10.75 -1.25
C TYR A 98 4.61 9.49 -0.56
N PRO A 99 4.20 9.19 0.68
CA PRO A 99 4.61 7.96 1.34
C PRO A 99 3.93 6.74 0.71
N SER A 100 4.53 5.56 0.89
CA SER A 100 4.12 4.32 0.23
C SER A 100 2.69 3.85 0.55
N ASP A 101 2.11 4.35 1.64
CA ASP A 101 0.79 4.02 2.17
C ASP A 101 -0.22 5.18 2.01
N TYR A 102 0.13 6.24 1.27
CA TYR A 102 -0.73 7.40 1.10
C TYR A 102 -2.03 7.09 0.34
N PHE A 103 -1.93 6.29 -0.71
CA PHE A 103 -3.06 5.90 -1.55
C PHE A 103 -3.47 4.46 -1.27
N THR A 104 -4.77 4.20 -1.32
CA THR A 104 -5.26 2.82 -1.43
C THR A 104 -4.91 2.21 -2.79
N ALA A 105 -4.88 0.89 -2.88
CA ALA A 105 -4.65 0.15 -4.12
C ALA A 105 -5.58 0.60 -5.25
N LYS A 106 -6.87 0.78 -4.93
CA LYS A 106 -7.88 1.25 -5.88
C LYS A 106 -7.59 2.68 -6.36
N GLN A 107 -7.20 3.58 -5.45
CA GLN A 107 -6.89 4.96 -5.80
C GLN A 107 -5.63 5.03 -6.65
N LEU A 108 -4.55 4.35 -6.26
CA LEU A 108 -3.30 4.32 -7.01
C LEU A 108 -3.52 3.72 -8.39
N GLY A 109 -4.25 2.60 -8.48
CA GLY A 109 -4.58 1.98 -9.77
C GLY A 109 -5.36 2.90 -10.68
N SER A 110 -6.39 3.57 -10.17
CA SER A 110 -7.14 4.56 -10.96
C SER A 110 -6.26 5.71 -11.43
N ILE A 111 -5.34 6.22 -10.61
CA ILE A 111 -4.43 7.29 -11.02
C ILE A 111 -3.46 6.79 -12.10
N CYS A 112 -2.92 5.58 -11.95
CA CYS A 112 -2.01 5.02 -12.95
C CYS A 112 -2.73 4.68 -14.26
N GLU A 113 -3.99 4.26 -14.22
CA GLU A 113 -4.85 4.15 -15.40
C GLU A 113 -5.04 5.51 -16.08
N THR A 114 -5.29 6.58 -15.32
CA THR A 114 -5.32 7.97 -15.85
C THR A 114 -3.99 8.34 -16.50
N ILE A 115 -2.84 7.95 -15.93
CA ILE A 115 -1.52 8.16 -16.54
C ILE A 115 -1.41 7.45 -17.89
N ASN A 116 -1.85 6.20 -17.97
CA ASN A 116 -1.88 5.46 -19.23
C ASN A 116 -2.83 6.11 -20.26
N ASP A 117 -3.97 6.65 -19.78
CA ASP A 117 -4.97 7.27 -20.63
C ASP A 117 -4.45 8.52 -21.35
N VAL A 118 -3.45 9.21 -20.78
CA VAL A 118 -2.73 10.32 -21.44
C VAL A 118 -2.08 9.84 -22.74
N TRP A 119 -1.30 8.75 -22.68
CA TRP A 119 -0.70 8.16 -23.88
C TRP A 119 -1.78 7.65 -24.85
N TYR A 120 -2.79 6.96 -24.32
CA TYR A 120 -3.86 6.39 -25.12
C TYR A 120 -4.68 7.44 -25.89
N CYS A 121 -5.03 8.56 -25.25
CA CYS A 121 -5.77 9.64 -25.90
C CYS A 121 -4.97 10.31 -27.01
N ILE A 122 -3.65 10.45 -26.84
CA ILE A 122 -2.75 11.01 -27.86
C ILE A 122 -2.64 10.05 -29.06
N ASP A 123 -2.52 8.74 -28.80
CA ASP A 123 -2.47 7.72 -29.85
C ASP A 123 -3.78 7.66 -30.66
N LYS A 124 -4.93 7.72 -29.98
CA LYS A 124 -6.26 7.61 -30.63
C LYS A 124 -6.66 8.82 -31.44
N ASP A 125 -6.21 10.01 -31.06
CA ASP A 125 -6.51 11.24 -31.79
C ASP A 125 -5.25 12.11 -31.93
N TYR A 126 -4.27 11.56 -32.67
CA TYR A 126 -3.03 12.25 -32.96
C TYR A 126 -3.25 13.57 -33.73
N HIS A 127 -4.23 13.61 -34.65
CA HIS A 127 -4.56 14.84 -35.38
C HIS A 127 -5.15 15.93 -34.48
N GLY A 128 -6.03 15.55 -33.54
CA GLY A 128 -6.50 16.44 -32.49
C GLY A 128 -5.36 16.92 -31.60
N PHE A 129 -4.46 16.02 -31.21
CA PHE A 129 -3.29 16.36 -30.41
C PHE A 129 -2.38 17.35 -31.13
N GLN A 130 -2.15 17.20 -32.44
CA GLN A 130 -1.36 18.15 -33.24
C GLN A 130 -1.94 19.57 -33.24
N LYS A 131 -3.26 19.73 -33.13
CA LYS A 131 -3.92 21.05 -33.04
C LYS A 131 -3.75 21.73 -31.68
N ILE A 132 -3.39 21.00 -30.62
CA ILE A 132 -3.13 21.59 -29.30
C ILE A 132 -1.90 22.49 -29.40
N GLU A 133 -2.03 23.73 -28.95
CA GLU A 133 -0.92 24.69 -28.94
C GLU A 133 0.11 24.27 -27.88
N PHE A 134 1.39 24.28 -28.26
CA PHE A 134 2.52 24.03 -27.38
C PHE A 134 3.43 25.25 -27.37
N ASP A 135 3.62 25.85 -26.20
CA ASP A 135 4.48 27.02 -26.02
C ASP A 135 5.93 26.58 -25.82
N THR A 136 6.68 26.50 -26.92
CA THR A 136 8.09 26.12 -26.92
C THR A 136 8.96 27.09 -26.11
N HIS A 137 8.65 28.39 -26.13
CA HIS A 137 9.42 29.38 -25.38
C HIS A 137 9.26 29.20 -23.88
N HIS A 138 8.03 28.94 -23.43
CA HIS A 138 7.76 28.61 -22.04
C HIS A 138 8.43 27.27 -21.64
N ALA A 139 8.38 26.27 -22.52
CA ALA A 139 9.05 24.99 -22.29
C ALA A 139 10.58 25.14 -22.13
N GLU A 140 11.23 25.94 -22.97
CA GLU A 140 12.67 26.24 -22.87
C GLU A 140 13.00 26.93 -21.54
N MET A 141 12.20 27.92 -21.12
CA MET A 141 12.43 28.69 -19.90
C MET A 141 12.38 27.84 -18.62
N PHE A 142 11.54 26.80 -18.58
CA PHE A 142 11.38 25.90 -17.43
C PHE A 142 12.00 24.51 -17.64
N SER A 143 12.80 24.36 -18.70
CA SER A 143 13.33 23.08 -19.15
C SER A 143 14.17 22.39 -18.08
N GLU A 144 15.17 23.08 -17.53
CA GLU A 144 16.10 22.51 -16.54
C GLU A 144 15.37 21.94 -15.32
N HIS A 145 14.44 22.70 -14.75
CA HIS A 145 13.67 22.29 -13.58
C HIS A 145 12.71 21.12 -13.89
N THR A 146 12.00 21.21 -15.00
CA THR A 146 10.97 20.22 -15.38
C THR A 146 11.59 18.91 -15.86
N ILE A 147 12.68 18.96 -16.61
CA ILE A 147 13.49 17.79 -17.00
C ILE A 147 14.18 17.19 -15.76
N GLY A 148 14.55 18.01 -14.78
CA GLY A 148 15.09 17.56 -13.50
C GLY A 148 14.22 16.48 -12.86
N TYR A 149 12.89 16.68 -12.82
CA TYR A 149 11.96 15.67 -12.33
C TYR A 149 12.01 14.36 -13.12
N LEU A 150 12.10 14.42 -14.45
CA LEU A 150 12.25 13.21 -15.26
C LEU A 150 13.59 12.51 -15.05
N GLY A 151 14.66 13.29 -14.82
CA GLY A 151 15.99 12.78 -14.52
C GLY A 151 16.06 11.99 -13.22
N GLU A 152 15.20 12.28 -12.24
CA GLU A 152 15.03 11.52 -11.00
C GLU A 152 14.25 10.21 -11.22
N ILE A 153 13.35 10.15 -12.20
CA ILE A 153 12.63 8.91 -12.57
C ILE A 153 13.58 7.93 -13.27
N SER A 154 14.34 8.42 -14.26
CA SER A 154 15.26 7.58 -15.02
C SER A 154 16.37 8.41 -15.67
N PRO A 155 17.62 7.90 -15.69
CA PRO A 155 18.71 8.53 -16.44
C PRO A 155 18.41 8.71 -17.93
N LYS A 156 17.51 7.91 -18.52
CA LYS A 156 17.15 8.01 -19.94
C LYS A 156 16.56 9.36 -20.33
N TYR A 157 16.05 10.13 -19.37
CA TYR A 157 15.45 11.44 -19.61
C TYR A 157 16.41 12.62 -19.35
N LYS A 158 17.62 12.36 -18.85
CA LYS A 158 18.59 13.43 -18.57
C LYS A 158 19.04 14.10 -19.87
N GLY A 159 18.89 15.42 -19.94
CA GLY A 159 19.31 16.21 -21.10
C GLY A 159 18.41 16.09 -22.33
N ILE A 160 17.23 15.47 -22.22
CA ILE A 160 16.24 15.46 -23.31
C ILE A 160 15.53 16.81 -23.38
N GLU A 161 15.32 17.34 -24.57
CA GLU A 161 14.55 18.57 -24.79
C GLU A 161 13.06 18.38 -24.50
N LEU A 162 12.43 19.39 -23.88
CA LEU A 162 10.98 19.42 -23.66
C LEU A 162 10.25 19.66 -24.98
N THR A 163 9.86 18.57 -25.62
CA THR A 163 9.05 18.57 -26.83
C THR A 163 7.62 18.14 -26.53
N LYS A 164 6.67 18.59 -27.33
CA LYS A 164 5.25 18.26 -27.19
C LYS A 164 4.99 16.74 -27.10
N ASP A 165 5.68 15.94 -27.92
CA ASP A 165 5.52 14.49 -27.99
C ASP A 165 6.04 13.75 -26.74
N LEU A 166 6.85 14.43 -25.91
CA LEU A 166 7.37 13.88 -24.66
C LEU A 166 6.24 13.51 -23.69
N LEU A 167 5.09 14.22 -23.77
CA LEU A 167 3.95 13.96 -22.90
C LEU A 167 3.45 12.52 -23.01
N GLY A 168 3.13 12.08 -24.23
CA GLY A 168 2.64 10.73 -24.48
C GLY A 168 3.71 9.68 -24.18
N LYS A 169 4.95 9.94 -24.60
CA LYS A 169 6.07 9.01 -24.38
C LYS A 169 6.33 8.75 -22.90
N VAL A 170 6.50 9.79 -22.09
CA VAL A 170 6.80 9.64 -20.65
C VAL A 170 5.63 8.99 -19.93
N SER A 171 4.38 9.30 -20.28
CA SER A 171 3.20 8.71 -19.64
C SER A 171 3.09 7.21 -19.92
N GLY A 172 3.32 6.80 -21.18
CA GLY A 172 3.35 5.39 -21.57
C GLY A 172 4.52 4.63 -20.93
N ASP A 173 5.74 5.18 -21.02
CA ASP A 173 6.93 4.63 -20.38
C ASP A 173 6.74 4.48 -18.87
N PHE A 174 6.16 5.49 -18.19
CA PHE A 174 5.89 5.42 -16.76
C PHE A 174 4.94 4.26 -16.41
N TYR A 175 3.84 4.13 -17.15
CA TYR A 175 2.86 3.07 -16.89
C TYR A 175 3.47 1.67 -17.11
N VAL A 176 4.13 1.46 -18.24
CA VAL A 176 4.66 0.15 -18.65
C VAL A 176 5.91 -0.23 -17.87
N ASP A 177 6.88 0.69 -17.72
CA ASP A 177 8.18 0.37 -17.13
C ASP A 177 8.16 0.42 -15.59
N PHE A 178 7.28 1.25 -14.98
CA PHE A 178 7.31 1.49 -13.54
C PHE A 178 6.08 0.96 -12.80
N TYR A 179 4.87 1.20 -13.31
CA TYR A 179 3.65 0.80 -12.60
C TYR A 179 3.25 -0.65 -12.85
N GLN A 180 3.14 -1.06 -14.11
CA GLN A 180 2.66 -2.39 -14.51
C GLN A 180 3.44 -3.54 -13.83
N PRO A 181 4.78 -3.49 -13.67
CA PRO A 181 5.51 -4.56 -12.99
C PRO A 181 5.13 -4.75 -11.52
N ILE A 182 4.62 -3.69 -10.86
CA ILE A 182 4.32 -3.69 -9.42
C ILE A 182 2.82 -3.51 -9.11
N GLU A 183 1.96 -3.48 -10.12
CA GLU A 183 0.53 -3.16 -9.98
C GLU A 183 -0.18 -4.01 -8.91
N HIS A 184 0.29 -5.24 -8.74
CA HIS A 184 -0.24 -6.23 -7.83
C HIS A 184 0.23 -6.01 -6.38
N VAL A 185 1.37 -5.35 -6.14
CA VAL A 185 2.03 -5.30 -4.81
C VAL A 185 1.13 -4.65 -3.76
N LEU A 186 0.59 -3.46 -4.04
CA LEU A 186 -0.26 -2.72 -3.10
C LEU A 186 -1.58 -3.45 -2.78
N PRO A 187 -2.35 -3.98 -3.75
CA PRO A 187 -3.51 -4.83 -3.46
C PRO A 187 -3.20 -6.03 -2.57
N HIS A 188 -2.09 -6.74 -2.83
CA HIS A 188 -1.69 -7.90 -2.03
C HIS A 188 -1.31 -7.49 -0.60
N TYR A 189 -0.61 -6.36 -0.44
CA TYR A 189 -0.27 -5.83 0.88
C TYR A 189 -1.52 -5.40 1.66
N GLU A 190 -2.49 -4.73 1.03
CA GLU A 190 -3.75 -4.38 1.69
C GLU A 190 -4.54 -5.62 2.14
N TYR A 191 -4.60 -6.64 1.28
CA TYR A 191 -5.22 -7.93 1.63
C TYR A 191 -4.52 -8.58 2.82
N TRP A 192 -3.18 -8.62 2.81
CA TRP A 192 -2.38 -9.17 3.90
C TRP A 192 -2.57 -8.37 5.19
N SER A 193 -2.55 -7.03 5.15
CA SER A 193 -2.76 -6.17 6.31
C SER A 193 -4.14 -6.38 6.94
N LYS A 194 -5.17 -6.63 6.13
CA LYS A 194 -6.50 -7.01 6.63
C LYS A 194 -6.45 -8.34 7.38
N LYS A 195 -5.72 -9.34 6.87
CA LYS A 195 -5.56 -10.66 7.53
C LYS A 195 -4.75 -10.56 8.81
N GLU A 196 -3.71 -9.74 8.83
CA GLU A 196 -2.93 -9.44 10.02
C GLU A 196 -3.79 -8.78 11.10
N LYS A 197 -4.62 -7.79 10.76
CA LYS A 197 -5.57 -7.16 11.69
C LYS A 197 -6.58 -8.16 12.25
N GLU A 198 -7.17 -9.00 11.40
CA GLU A 198 -8.07 -10.08 11.84
C GLU A 198 -7.36 -11.01 12.85
N PHE A 199 -6.11 -11.39 12.57
CA PHE A 199 -5.31 -12.21 13.48
C PHE A 199 -5.06 -11.51 14.81
N LYS A 200 -4.60 -10.25 14.80
CA LYS A 200 -4.34 -9.46 16.02
C LYS A 200 -5.59 -9.33 16.88
N THR A 201 -6.76 -9.12 16.27
CA THR A 201 -8.03 -9.07 17.01
C THR A 201 -8.35 -10.40 17.67
N ILE A 202 -8.19 -11.52 16.95
CA ILE A 202 -8.42 -12.87 17.52
C ILE A 202 -7.45 -13.12 18.69
N ALA A 203 -6.16 -12.86 18.50
CA ALA A 203 -5.14 -13.06 19.53
C ALA A 203 -5.38 -12.20 20.79
N MET A 204 -5.91 -10.99 20.65
CA MET A 204 -6.30 -10.18 21.81
C MET A 204 -7.49 -10.78 22.56
N ILE A 205 -8.51 -11.29 21.83
CA ILE A 205 -9.71 -11.88 22.43
C ILE A 205 -9.36 -13.14 23.24
N THR A 206 -8.52 -14.01 22.70
CA THR A 206 -8.08 -15.25 23.36
C THR A 206 -7.21 -14.99 24.60
N ILE A 207 -6.31 -13.99 24.56
CA ILE A 207 -5.56 -13.54 25.73
C ILE A 207 -6.54 -13.06 26.81
N ILE A 208 -7.55 -12.26 26.45
CA ILE A 208 -8.59 -11.80 27.39
C ILE A 208 -9.36 -12.98 27.98
N ILE A 209 -9.79 -13.95 27.15
CA ILE A 209 -10.47 -15.17 27.63
C ILE A 209 -9.59 -15.94 28.61
N THR A 210 -8.30 -16.08 28.31
CA THR A 210 -7.34 -16.81 29.17
C THR A 210 -7.12 -16.08 30.50
N LEU A 211 -7.00 -14.75 30.47
CA LEU A 211 -6.90 -13.92 31.67
C LEU A 211 -8.17 -13.98 32.53
N LEU A 212 -9.36 -13.91 31.91
CA LEU A 212 -10.63 -14.07 32.60
C LEU A 212 -10.75 -15.46 33.23
N THR A 213 -10.30 -16.51 32.54
CA THR A 213 -10.28 -17.88 33.06
C THR A 213 -9.39 -17.99 34.30
N MET A 214 -8.21 -17.36 34.27
CA MET A 214 -7.31 -17.27 35.44
C MET A 214 -7.94 -16.47 36.60
N LEU A 215 -8.64 -15.38 36.30
CA LEU A 215 -9.34 -14.58 37.32
C LEU A 215 -10.49 -15.36 37.98
N LEU A 216 -11.26 -16.11 37.19
CA LEU A 216 -12.32 -17.00 37.69
C LEU A 216 -11.75 -18.10 38.60
N LEU A 217 -10.61 -18.69 38.22
CA LEU A 217 -9.88 -19.62 39.08
C LEU A 217 -9.44 -18.97 40.39
N LEU A 218 -8.91 -17.74 40.34
CA LEU A 218 -8.45 -17.04 41.54
C LEU A 218 -9.60 -16.74 42.51
N LEU A 219 -10.73 -16.23 42.00
CA LEU A 219 -11.82 -15.69 42.82
C LEU A 219 -12.90 -16.71 43.20
N LEU A 220 -13.15 -17.70 42.33
CA LEU A 220 -14.35 -18.56 42.42
C LEU A 220 -14.02 -20.06 42.48
N ARG A 221 -12.75 -20.45 42.74
CA ARG A 221 -12.33 -21.88 42.78
C ARG A 221 -13.17 -22.77 43.71
N CYS A 222 -13.73 -22.24 44.79
CA CYS A 222 -14.51 -23.02 45.75
C CYS A 222 -15.97 -23.22 45.31
N TYR A 223 -16.45 -22.41 44.36
CA TYR A 223 -17.84 -22.40 43.91
C TYR A 223 -18.03 -23.04 42.54
N ILE A 224 -16.98 -23.09 41.71
CA ILE A 224 -17.04 -23.65 40.36
C ILE A 224 -16.66 -25.13 40.38
N PRO A 225 -17.51 -26.03 39.87
CA PRO A 225 -17.17 -27.44 39.80
C PRO A 225 -16.00 -27.70 38.84
N ILE A 226 -15.13 -28.63 39.22
CA ILE A 226 -13.81 -28.81 38.60
C ILE A 226 -13.86 -29.14 37.10
N TRP A 227 -14.89 -29.86 36.66
CA TRP A 227 -15.10 -30.17 35.24
C TRP A 227 -15.22 -28.92 34.34
N VAL A 228 -15.75 -27.80 34.87
CA VAL A 228 -15.86 -26.53 34.13
C VAL A 228 -14.49 -25.93 33.96
N LEU A 229 -13.68 -25.94 35.02
CA LEU A 229 -12.30 -25.43 34.99
C LEU A 229 -11.42 -26.24 34.03
N THR A 230 -11.56 -27.57 34.04
CA THR A 230 -10.87 -28.44 33.08
C THR A 230 -11.31 -28.14 31.65
N SER A 231 -12.61 -27.95 31.40
CA SER A 231 -13.14 -27.61 30.07
C SER A 231 -12.63 -26.26 29.57
N LEU A 232 -12.58 -25.25 30.44
CA LEU A 232 -12.03 -23.92 30.12
C LEU A 232 -10.52 -24.00 29.83
N CYS A 233 -9.78 -24.83 30.58
CA CYS A 233 -8.36 -25.05 30.33
C CYS A 233 -8.13 -25.70 28.95
N VAL A 234 -8.89 -26.75 28.62
CA VAL A 234 -8.85 -27.39 27.29
C VAL A 234 -9.22 -26.41 26.18
N LEU A 235 -10.23 -25.55 26.41
CA LEU A 235 -10.59 -24.49 25.48
C LEU A 235 -9.43 -23.52 25.24
N CYS A 236 -8.73 -23.06 26.30
CA CYS A 236 -7.58 -22.18 26.17
C CYS A 236 -6.43 -22.84 25.39
N CYS A 237 -6.16 -24.13 25.61
CA CYS A 237 -5.21 -24.89 24.80
C CYS A 237 -5.63 -24.95 23.31
N GLY A 238 -6.91 -25.18 23.05
CA GLY A 238 -7.46 -25.20 21.69
C GLY A 238 -7.36 -23.85 20.98
N LEU A 239 -7.60 -22.75 21.70
CA LEU A 239 -7.44 -21.39 21.18
C LEU A 239 -5.98 -21.08 20.80
N LEU A 240 -5.02 -21.53 21.60
CA LEU A 240 -3.59 -21.42 21.27
C LEU A 240 -3.25 -22.17 19.97
N LEU A 241 -3.72 -23.42 19.83
CA LEU A 241 -3.49 -24.20 18.62
C LEU A 241 -4.11 -23.54 17.38
N PHE A 242 -5.30 -22.96 17.54
CA PHE A 242 -5.96 -22.21 16.47
C PHE A 242 -5.18 -20.95 16.06
N GLU A 243 -4.61 -20.24 17.01
CA GLU A 243 -3.73 -19.10 16.74
C GLU A 243 -2.44 -19.49 16.03
N LEU A 244 -1.79 -20.56 16.48
CA LEU A 244 -0.60 -21.09 15.81
C LEU A 244 -0.92 -21.43 14.35
N TYR A 245 -2.05 -22.08 14.11
CA TYR A 245 -2.51 -22.36 12.75
C TYR A 245 -2.73 -21.08 11.92
N LYS A 246 -3.36 -20.06 12.51
CA LYS A 246 -3.57 -18.77 11.84
C LYS A 246 -2.27 -18.02 11.57
N LEU A 247 -1.31 -18.06 12.49
CA LEU A 247 0.01 -17.47 12.35
C LEU A 247 0.79 -18.16 11.21
N MET A 248 0.82 -19.49 11.17
CA MET A 248 1.44 -20.24 10.07
C MET A 248 0.82 -19.87 8.70
N ARG A 249 -0.51 -19.70 8.65
CA ARG A 249 -1.20 -19.28 7.43
C ARG A 249 -0.85 -17.84 7.04
N LEU A 250 -0.68 -16.94 8.00
CA LEU A 250 -0.23 -15.57 7.75
C LEU A 250 1.19 -15.56 7.21
N GLU A 251 2.09 -16.37 7.79
CA GLU A 251 3.48 -16.51 7.33
C GLU A 251 3.56 -17.10 5.91
N ASP A 252 2.76 -18.11 5.59
CA ASP A 252 2.67 -18.67 4.23
C ASP A 252 2.15 -17.64 3.22
N LEU A 253 1.17 -16.82 3.62
CA LEU A 253 0.68 -15.71 2.79
C LEU A 253 1.79 -14.67 2.55
N THR A 254 2.53 -14.30 3.60
CA THR A 254 3.70 -13.42 3.52
C THR A 254 4.69 -13.99 2.49
N LYS A 255 5.05 -15.28 2.57
CA LYS A 255 5.98 -15.92 1.61
C LYS A 255 5.47 -15.91 0.17
N LYS A 256 4.16 -16.06 -0.05
CA LYS A 256 3.54 -16.07 -1.38
C LYS A 256 3.49 -14.71 -2.05
N ILE A 257 3.18 -13.65 -1.29
CA ILE A 257 3.13 -12.28 -1.81
C ILE A 257 4.53 -11.77 -2.17
N MET A 258 5.55 -12.32 -1.52
CA MET A 258 6.94 -11.88 -1.68
C MET A 258 7.75 -12.71 -2.68
N ARG A 259 7.10 -13.56 -3.49
CA ARG A 259 7.73 -14.37 -4.53
C ARG A 259 7.39 -13.81 -5.90
#